data_AF-A0A5M8FGF0-F1
#
_entry.id   AF-A0A5M8FGF0-F1
#
_cell.length_a   1.000
_cell.length_b   1.000
_cell.length_c   1.000
_cell.angle_alpha   90.00
_cell.angle_beta   90.00
_cell.angle_gamma   90.00
#
_symmetry.space_group_name_H-M   'P 1'
#
loop_
_entity.id
_entity.type
_entity.pdbx_description
1 polymer ?
#
loop_
_entity_poly.entity_id
_entity_poly.type
_entity_poly.pdbx_seq_one_letter_code
_entity_poly.pdbx_strand_id
1 'polypeptide(L)'
;MKHIRKSLETLFPLLSKNGVYLVEDLHTAYWPPYAGGYHSSKNLFRYTLQLIHDMHHWYHGKAKIHPEISSYCDGIHVHDSLLIIEKGEGHKPVYSRIG
;
A
#
# COMPACT_ATOMS: atom_id res chain seq x y z
N MET A 1 -2.45 -13.89 -7.33
CA MET A 1 -1.79 -12.73 -6.69
C MET A 1 -1.35 -12.88 -5.21
N LYS A 2 -1.35 -14.08 -4.57
CA LYS A 2 -0.86 -14.20 -3.17
C LYS A 2 0.63 -13.88 -3.00
N HIS A 3 1.45 -14.19 -4.01
CA HIS A 3 2.89 -13.91 -4.06
C HIS A 3 3.26 -12.44 -3.83
N ILE A 4 2.64 -11.47 -4.53
CA ILE A 4 2.93 -10.03 -4.40
C ILE A 4 2.69 -9.56 -2.97
N ARG A 5 1.58 -9.95 -2.36
CA ARG A 5 1.29 -9.61 -0.94
C ARG A 5 2.35 -10.19 -0.01
N LYS A 6 2.67 -11.48 -0.19
CA LYS A 6 3.67 -12.14 0.64
C LYS A 6 5.06 -11.49 0.51
N SER A 7 5.45 -11.12 -0.71
CA SER A 7 6.71 -10.40 -0.95
C SER A 7 6.70 -9.03 -0.27
N LEU A 8 5.62 -8.25 -0.42
CA LEU A 8 5.52 -6.93 0.23
C LEU A 8 5.60 -7.05 1.77
N GLU A 9 4.78 -7.92 2.36
CA GLU A 9 4.75 -8.18 3.82
C GLU A 9 6.10 -8.64 4.37
N THR A 10 6.91 -9.33 3.55
CA THR A 10 8.21 -9.85 3.98
C THR A 10 9.34 -8.83 3.76
N LEU A 11 9.33 -8.12 2.64
CA LEU A 11 10.47 -7.30 2.19
C LEU A 11 10.33 -5.83 2.59
N PHE A 12 9.12 -5.28 2.64
CA PHE A 12 8.91 -3.86 2.98
C PHE A 12 9.42 -3.50 4.39
N PRO A 13 9.25 -4.34 5.43
CA PRO A 13 9.85 -4.08 6.73
C PRO A 13 11.38 -4.02 6.70
N LEU A 14 12.03 -4.72 5.76
CA LEU A 14 13.48 -4.78 5.59
C LEU A 14 14.05 -3.64 4.74
N LEU A 15 13.19 -2.90 4.04
CA LEU A 15 13.58 -1.76 3.21
C LEU A 15 14.21 -0.66 4.08
N SER A 16 15.24 0.02 3.58
CA SER A 16 15.83 1.17 4.27
C SER A 16 14.79 2.27 4.52
N LYS A 17 15.01 3.08 5.56
CA LYS A 17 14.22 4.31 5.79
C LYS A 17 14.27 5.19 4.54
N ASN A 18 13.13 5.80 4.17
CA ASN A 18 12.95 6.60 2.95
C ASN A 18 13.14 5.81 1.64
N GLY A 19 13.16 4.47 1.71
CA GLY A 19 13.21 3.61 0.53
C GLY A 19 11.85 3.50 -0.16
N VAL A 20 11.87 2.98 -1.38
CA VAL A 20 10.66 2.79 -2.20
C VAL A 20 10.52 1.32 -2.58
N TYR A 21 9.32 0.77 -2.45
CA TYR A 21 8.96 -0.56 -2.92
C TYR A 21 8.04 -0.43 -4.14
N LEU A 22 8.41 -1.09 -5.24
CA LEU A 22 7.66 -1.05 -6.50
C LEU A 22 7.05 -2.42 -6.81
N VAL A 23 5.84 -2.39 -7.38
CA VAL A 23 5.19 -3.55 -7.98
C VAL A 23 4.86 -3.20 -9.43
N GLU A 24 5.46 -3.94 -10.36
CA GLU A 24 5.24 -3.83 -11.81
C GLU A 24 4.18 -4.83 -12.29
N ASP A 25 3.82 -4.74 -13.57
CA ASP A 25 2.89 -5.62 -14.27
C ASP A 25 1.49 -5.71 -13.64
N LEU A 26 0.97 -4.59 -13.14
CA LEU A 26 -0.35 -4.57 -12.47
C LEU A 26 -1.54 -4.81 -13.38
N HIS A 27 -1.37 -4.74 -14.71
CA HIS A 27 -2.41 -5.19 -15.64
C HIS A 27 -2.82 -6.65 -15.38
N THR A 28 -1.89 -7.50 -14.90
CA THR A 28 -2.18 -8.89 -14.50
C THR A 28 -3.18 -9.00 -13.35
N ALA A 29 -3.38 -7.94 -12.57
CA ALA A 29 -4.39 -7.89 -11.50
C ALA A 29 -5.81 -8.05 -12.02
N TYR A 30 -6.04 -7.78 -13.30
CA TYR A 30 -7.34 -7.93 -13.96
C TYR A 30 -7.51 -9.29 -14.65
N TRP A 31 -6.44 -10.07 -14.80
CA TRP A 31 -6.43 -11.28 -15.63
C TRP A 31 -6.71 -12.55 -14.80
N PRO A 32 -7.75 -13.34 -15.14
CA PRO A 32 -8.09 -14.56 -14.41
C PRO A 32 -6.94 -15.58 -14.25
N PRO A 33 -6.06 -15.82 -15.26
CA PRO A 33 -4.93 -16.75 -15.13
C PRO A 33 -3.96 -16.41 -13.97
N TYR A 34 -3.85 -15.14 -13.57
CA TYR A 34 -2.99 -14.69 -12.48
C TYR A 34 -3.74 -14.57 -11.13
N ALA A 35 -4.92 -15.20 -11.06
CA ALA A 35 -5.91 -15.07 -9.98
C ALA A 35 -6.37 -13.62 -9.76
N GLY A 36 -6.37 -12.82 -10.84
CA GLY A 36 -6.91 -11.48 -10.89
C GLY A 36 -8.41 -11.44 -11.18
N GLY A 37 -8.89 -10.31 -11.67
CA GLY A 37 -10.26 -10.06 -12.10
C GLY A 37 -10.75 -8.69 -11.66
N TYR A 38 -11.47 -7.99 -12.52
CA TYR A 38 -11.93 -6.61 -12.27
C TYR A 38 -12.73 -6.46 -10.97
N HIS A 39 -13.70 -7.33 -10.73
CA HIS A 39 -14.47 -7.37 -9.48
C HIS A 39 -13.97 -8.42 -8.47
N SER A 40 -12.78 -8.98 -8.69
CA SER A 40 -12.27 -10.05 -7.84
C SER A 40 -11.91 -9.50 -6.45
N SER A 41 -12.38 -10.18 -5.41
CA SER A 41 -12.01 -9.85 -4.04
C SER A 41 -10.50 -10.02 -3.76
N LYS A 42 -9.82 -10.78 -4.62
CA LYS A 42 -8.39 -11.09 -4.58
C LYS A 42 -7.53 -10.11 -5.37
N ASN A 43 -8.13 -9.17 -6.10
CA ASN A 43 -7.43 -8.14 -6.86
C ASN A 43 -6.51 -7.33 -5.93
N LEU A 44 -5.28 -7.02 -6.39
CA LEU A 44 -4.31 -6.25 -5.64
C LEU A 44 -4.82 -4.85 -5.29
N PHE A 45 -5.59 -4.20 -6.16
CA PHE A 45 -6.11 -2.85 -5.89
C PHE A 45 -7.04 -2.78 -4.68
N ARG A 46 -7.74 -3.89 -4.33
CA ARG A 46 -8.50 -3.95 -3.08
C ARG A 46 -7.59 -3.94 -1.85
N TYR A 47 -6.43 -4.56 -1.95
CA TYR A 47 -5.42 -4.53 -0.89
C TYR A 47 -4.73 -3.17 -0.82
N THR A 48 -4.38 -2.57 -1.96
CA THR A 48 -3.87 -1.19 -2.02
C THR A 48 -4.84 -0.20 -1.38
N LEU A 49 -6.15 -0.33 -1.62
CA LEU A 49 -7.16 0.50 -0.98
C LEU A 49 -7.19 0.34 0.56
N GLN A 50 -6.95 -0.88 1.07
CA GLN A 50 -6.82 -1.09 2.52
C GLN A 50 -5.59 -0.38 3.09
N LEU A 51 -4.46 -0.39 2.38
CA LEU A 51 -3.28 0.38 2.78
C LEU A 51 -3.56 1.89 2.76
N ILE A 52 -4.30 2.39 1.77
CA ILE A 52 -4.73 3.80 1.71
C ILE A 52 -5.62 4.15 2.92
N HIS A 53 -6.58 3.29 3.28
CA HIS A 53 -7.39 3.49 4.48
C HIS A 53 -6.53 3.53 5.74
N ASP A 54 -5.60 2.59 5.89
CA ASP A 54 -4.70 2.57 7.04
C ASP A 54 -3.81 3.82 7.13
N MET A 55 -3.30 4.32 6.00
CA MET A 55 -2.56 5.58 5.94
C MET A 55 -3.40 6.75 6.46
N HIS A 56 -4.72 6.71 6.22
CA HIS A 56 -5.69 7.72 6.66
C HIS A 56 -6.36 7.41 8.01
N HIS A 57 -5.90 6.40 8.77
CA HIS A 57 -6.55 5.96 10.01
C HIS A 57 -6.77 7.06 11.04
N TRP A 58 -5.89 8.08 11.06
CA TRP A 58 -5.99 9.27 11.90
C TRP A 58 -7.30 10.04 11.75
N TYR A 59 -7.94 9.96 10.59
CA TYR A 59 -9.11 10.79 10.24
C TYR A 59 -10.45 10.08 10.41
N HIS A 60 -10.47 8.75 10.44
CA HIS A 60 -11.71 7.98 10.54
C HIS A 60 -11.81 7.10 11.79
N GLY A 61 -10.78 7.10 12.65
CA GLY A 61 -10.82 6.47 13.98
C GLY A 61 -10.94 4.94 13.99
N LYS A 62 -10.67 4.25 12.88
CA LYS A 62 -10.65 2.78 12.82
C LYS A 62 -9.21 2.29 12.96
N ALA A 63 -9.03 1.11 13.54
CA ALA A 63 -7.73 0.45 13.58
C ALA A 63 -7.23 0.12 12.17
N LYS A 64 -5.90 0.08 12.02
CA LYS A 64 -5.23 -0.34 10.79
C LYS A 64 -5.48 -1.83 10.53
N ILE A 65 -5.64 -2.19 9.26
CA ILE A 65 -5.85 -3.56 8.77
C ILE A 65 -4.50 -4.28 8.60
N HIS A 66 -3.49 -3.58 8.09
CA HIS A 66 -2.14 -4.07 7.77
C HIS A 66 -1.05 -3.21 8.45
N PRO A 67 -1.04 -3.11 9.79
CA PRO A 67 -0.18 -2.20 10.54
C PRO A 67 1.33 -2.40 10.29
N GLU A 68 1.77 -3.60 9.91
CA GLU A 68 3.16 -3.95 9.59
C GLU A 68 3.70 -3.23 8.35
N ILE A 69 2.82 -2.86 7.43
CA ILE A 69 3.15 -2.04 6.25
C ILE A 69 2.76 -0.59 6.50
N SER A 70 1.52 -0.34 6.86
CA SER A 70 0.92 0.99 6.87
C SER A 70 1.39 1.88 8.03
N SER A 71 2.15 1.34 8.99
CA SER A 71 2.84 2.16 10.01
C SER A 71 4.13 2.79 9.52
N TYR A 72 4.64 2.36 8.37
CA TYR A 72 5.82 2.93 7.74
C TYR A 72 5.53 3.39 6.32
N CYS A 73 4.25 3.56 5.94
CA CYS A 73 3.83 3.95 4.60
C CYS A 73 3.45 5.42 4.59
N ASP A 74 4.29 6.27 3.99
CA ASP A 74 4.06 7.72 3.93
C ASP A 74 3.39 8.14 2.61
N GLY A 75 3.54 7.32 1.56
CA GLY A 75 3.03 7.61 0.22
C GLY A 75 2.67 6.36 -0.57
N ILE A 76 1.62 6.46 -1.37
CA ILE A 76 1.19 5.43 -2.33
C ILE A 76 0.90 6.10 -3.67
N HIS A 77 1.56 5.66 -4.73
CA HIS A 77 1.34 6.16 -6.09
C HIS A 77 0.90 5.01 -6.99
N VAL A 78 -0.16 5.25 -7.76
CA VAL A 78 -0.72 4.28 -8.70
C VAL A 78 -0.63 4.87 -10.10
N HIS A 79 0.09 4.19 -10.97
CA HIS A 79 0.21 4.50 -12.39
C HIS A 79 -0.23 3.29 -13.22
N ASP A 80 -0.30 3.46 -14.54
CA ASP A 80 -0.58 2.33 -15.42
C ASP A 80 0.49 1.22 -15.21
N SER A 81 0.02 0.01 -14.92
CA SER A 81 0.82 -1.16 -14.54
C SER A 81 1.81 -1.01 -13.37
N LEU A 82 1.76 0.05 -12.57
CA LEU A 82 2.75 0.29 -11.52
C LEU A 82 2.12 0.75 -10.19
N LEU A 83 2.59 0.19 -9.09
CA LEU A 83 2.32 0.64 -7.72
C LEU A 83 3.63 0.95 -7.03
N ILE A 84 3.70 2.13 -6.44
CA ILE A 84 4.85 2.63 -5.70
C ILE A 84 4.40 2.85 -4.25
N ILE A 85 5.14 2.31 -3.30
CA ILE A 85 4.91 2.47 -1.86
C ILE A 85 6.16 3.07 -1.25
N GLU A 86 6.04 4.27 -0.68
CA GLU A 86 7.13 4.98 -0.04
C GLU A 86 7.22 4.59 1.44
N LYS A 87 8.40 4.15 1.87
CA LYS A 87 8.66 3.83 3.27
C LYS A 87 9.15 5.06 4.02
N GLY A 88 8.44 5.44 5.08
CA GLY A 88 8.86 6.49 5.98
C GLY A 88 8.57 6.17 7.44
N GLU A 89 8.27 7.21 8.23
CA GLU A 89 8.14 7.09 9.68
C GLU A 89 6.69 7.02 10.17
N GLY A 90 5.71 7.16 9.27
CA GLY A 90 4.29 7.06 9.63
C GLY A 90 3.85 8.13 10.61
N HIS A 91 4.42 9.34 10.49
CA HIS A 91 4.15 10.43 11.41
C HIS A 91 2.66 10.81 11.40
N LYS A 92 2.15 11.07 12.61
CA LYS A 92 0.79 11.62 12.76
C LYS A 92 0.71 12.97 12.04
N PRO A 93 -0.36 13.24 11.27
CA PRO A 93 -0.60 14.54 10.68
C PRO A 93 -0.55 15.64 11.74
N VAL A 94 0.21 16.71 11.44
CA VAL A 94 0.32 17.91 12.27
C VAL A 94 -0.20 19.12 11.49
N TYR A 95 -0.76 20.08 12.21
CA TYR A 95 -1.17 21.37 11.65
C TYR A 95 -0.17 22.44 12.09
N SER A 96 0.28 23.27 11.15
CA SER A 96 1.09 24.46 11.42
C SER A 96 0.35 25.70 10.93
N ARG A 97 0.35 26.77 11.73
CA ARG A 97 -0.21 28.07 11.38
C ARG A 97 0.94 29.06 11.27
N ILE A 98 1.18 29.55 10.05
CA ILE A 98 2.18 30.58 9.78
C ILE A 98 1.41 31.90 9.62
N GLY A 99 1.85 32.94 10.33
CA GLY A 99 1.26 34.29 10.33
C GLY A 99 2.17 35.30 9.64
#